data_AF-A0A914NGT9-F1
#
_entry.id   AF-A0A914NGT9-F1
#
_cell.length_a   1.000
_cell.length_b   1.000
_cell.length_c   1.000
_cell.angle_alpha   90.00
_cell.angle_beta   90.00
_cell.angle_gamma   90.00
#
_symmetry.space_group_name_H-M   'P 1'
#
loop_
_entity.id
_entity.type
_entity.pdbx_description
1 polymer ?
#
loop_
_entity_poly.entity_id
_entity_poly.type
_entity_poly.pdbx_seq_one_letter_code
_entity_poly.pdbx_strand_id
1 'polypeptide(L)'
;MLSTEEVPTFTIFSGNSVIEFVRWARRFKDIIECNGKWDETDKIARLKVCLDGKARKIFDKIPQAEKTTLERAINKIKENLDTTQNRELIFKALSICKQNEGESVEQFASRLIPMIEATTCDNKGNVSEEMLCRTFLEKLSPNLQFLTRTLTGPNRTNFDTLLLNAQEAELMLCANSNTMLSPLCLINAQSTSLKANTNDESNENSCNKTLWGSRKLKGETIKQYNNKPICNYCDKVGHFEINCRKRQNQEE
;
A
#
# COMPACT_ATOMS: atom_id res chain seq x y z
N MET A 1 5.09 -39.35 28.60
CA MET A 1 5.54 -37.96 28.81
C MET A 1 4.33 -37.08 28.60
N LEU A 2 3.88 -36.40 29.66
CA LEU A 2 2.72 -35.52 29.62
C LEU A 2 3.06 -34.32 28.75
N SER A 3 2.30 -34.12 27.67
CA SER A 3 2.29 -32.87 26.93
C SER A 3 1.95 -31.76 27.91
N THR A 4 2.87 -30.84 28.13
CA THR A 4 2.56 -29.56 28.76
C THR A 4 1.64 -28.82 27.80
N GLU A 5 0.34 -28.96 27.97
CA GLU A 5 -0.64 -28.06 27.36
C GLU A 5 -0.29 -26.66 27.87
N GLU A 6 0.35 -25.86 27.01
CA GLU A 6 0.62 -24.45 27.29
C GLU A 6 -0.73 -23.77 27.46
N VAL A 7 -1.07 -23.45 28.71
CA VAL A 7 -2.30 -22.73 29.04
C VAL A 7 -2.26 -21.38 28.31
N PRO A 8 -3.30 -21.01 27.54
CA PRO A 8 -3.36 -19.73 26.86
C PRO A 8 -3.12 -18.56 27.82
N THR A 9 -2.05 -17.79 27.60
CA THR A 9 -1.69 -16.66 28.45
C THR A 9 -2.41 -15.39 28.05
N PHE A 10 -2.82 -14.60 29.04
CA PHE A 10 -3.41 -13.28 28.80
C PHE A 10 -2.41 -12.32 28.14
N THR A 11 -2.90 -11.58 27.15
CA THR A 11 -2.16 -10.49 26.50
C THR A 11 -2.67 -9.14 26.99
N ILE A 12 -1.77 -8.17 27.18
CA ILE A 12 -2.14 -6.81 27.60
C ILE A 12 -2.59 -6.01 26.37
N PHE A 13 -3.72 -5.32 26.51
CA PHE A 13 -4.20 -4.35 25.52
C PHE A 13 -3.80 -2.93 25.91
N SER A 14 -2.88 -2.34 25.15
CA SER A 14 -2.46 -0.94 25.26
C SER A 14 -2.89 -0.08 24.07
N GLY A 15 -3.62 -0.68 23.12
CA GLY A 15 -4.02 -0.04 21.86
C GLY A 15 -5.06 1.06 22.03
N ASN A 16 -5.24 1.85 20.96
CA ASN A 16 -6.24 2.92 20.89
C ASN A 16 -7.35 2.66 19.86
N SER A 17 -7.23 1.58 19.08
CA SER A 17 -8.19 1.21 18.03
C SER A 17 -9.30 0.33 18.58
N VAL A 18 -10.54 0.64 18.19
CA VAL A 18 -11.73 -0.18 18.49
C VAL A 18 -11.59 -1.58 17.90
N ILE A 19 -10.99 -1.71 16.72
CA ILE A 19 -10.88 -3.00 16.02
C ILE A 19 -9.85 -3.89 16.68
N GLU A 20 -8.70 -3.32 17.02
CA GLU A 20 -7.69 -4.04 17.79
C GLU A 20 -8.28 -4.48 19.13
N PHE A 21 -9.07 -3.61 19.77
CA PHE A 21 -9.77 -3.94 21.00
C PHE A 21 -10.78 -5.07 20.80
N VAL A 22 -11.59 -5.07 19.74
CA VAL A 22 -12.56 -6.13 19.45
C VAL A 22 -11.85 -7.47 19.16
N ARG A 23 -10.78 -7.45 18.37
CA ARG A 23 -9.97 -8.64 18.06
C ARG A 23 -9.30 -9.20 19.33
N TRP A 24 -8.76 -8.32 20.16
CA TRP A 24 -8.18 -8.68 21.45
C TRP A 24 -9.24 -9.21 22.43
N ALA A 25 -10.40 -8.56 22.54
CA ALA A 25 -11.48 -8.95 23.44
C ALA A 25 -12.04 -10.33 23.09
N ARG A 26 -12.07 -10.71 21.80
CA ARG A 26 -12.41 -12.07 21.37
C ARG A 26 -11.43 -13.08 21.94
N ARG A 27 -10.12 -12.88 21.71
CA ARG A 27 -9.08 -13.76 22.28
C ARG A 27 -9.14 -13.82 23.80
N PHE A 28 -9.40 -12.69 24.46
CA PHE A 28 -9.57 -12.64 25.91
C PHE A 28 -10.75 -13.50 26.39
N LYS A 29 -11.90 -13.48 25.68
CA LYS A 29 -13.03 -14.36 25.96
C LYS A 29 -12.67 -15.82 25.73
N ASP A 30 -12.01 -16.14 24.62
CA ASP A 30 -11.57 -17.50 24.30
C ASP A 30 -10.67 -18.07 25.41
N ILE A 31 -9.72 -17.27 25.93
CA ILE A 31 -8.84 -17.66 27.04
C ILE A 31 -9.63 -17.90 28.34
N ILE A 32 -10.62 -17.06 28.64
CA ILE A 32 -11.49 -17.26 29.82
C ILE A 32 -12.27 -18.56 29.71
N GLU A 33 -12.79 -18.87 28.53
CA GLU A 33 -13.55 -20.10 28.28
C GLU A 33 -12.66 -21.35 28.43
N CYS A 34 -11.40 -21.29 27.98
CA CYS A 34 -10.44 -22.38 28.14
C CYS A 34 -9.98 -22.58 29.60
N ASN A 35 -9.86 -21.52 30.39
CA ASN A 35 -9.27 -21.57 31.74
C ASN A 35 -10.27 -21.97 32.86
N GLY A 36 -11.49 -22.38 32.50
CA GLY A 36 -12.48 -22.96 33.41
C GLY A 36 -13.61 -22.01 33.84
N LYS A 37 -14.45 -22.46 34.77
CA LYS A 37 -15.61 -21.67 35.25
C LYS A 37 -15.17 -20.59 36.22
N TRP A 38 -15.08 -19.36 35.71
CA TRP A 38 -14.80 -18.18 36.52
C TRP A 38 -16.09 -17.42 36.79
N ASP A 39 -16.17 -16.79 37.97
CA ASP A 39 -17.27 -15.88 38.26
C ASP A 39 -17.10 -14.55 37.50
N GLU A 40 -18.17 -13.75 37.43
CA GLU A 40 -18.12 -12.49 36.70
C GLU A 40 -17.15 -11.49 37.35
N THR A 41 -16.98 -11.55 38.68
CA THR A 41 -16.07 -10.69 39.43
C THR A 41 -14.61 -10.92 39.07
N ASP A 42 -14.19 -12.18 38.95
CA ASP A 42 -12.85 -12.61 38.57
C ASP A 42 -12.56 -12.29 37.11
N LYS A 43 -13.55 -12.49 36.22
CA LYS A 43 -13.44 -12.10 34.81
C LYS A 43 -13.19 -10.61 34.68
N ILE A 44 -13.92 -9.79 35.43
CA ILE A 44 -13.78 -8.32 35.42
C ILE A 44 -12.46 -7.89 36.06
N ALA A 45 -12.03 -8.52 37.15
CA ALA A 45 -10.75 -8.25 37.79
C ALA A 45 -9.58 -8.52 36.83
N ARG A 46 -9.64 -9.64 36.09
CA ARG A 46 -8.62 -9.98 35.09
C ARG A 46 -8.70 -9.11 33.85
N LEU A 47 -9.90 -8.73 33.41
CA LEU A 47 -10.07 -7.71 32.37
C LEU A 47 -9.33 -6.44 32.77
N LYS A 48 -9.51 -5.96 34.01
CA LYS A 48 -8.81 -4.77 34.50
C LYS A 48 -7.28 -4.90 34.42
N VAL A 49 -6.73 -6.05 34.79
CA VAL A 49 -5.27 -6.32 34.75
C VAL A 49 -4.75 -6.32 33.32
N CYS A 50 -5.53 -6.84 32.37
CA CYS A 50 -5.10 -6.95 30.98
C CYS A 50 -5.36 -5.68 30.15
N LEU A 51 -5.90 -4.62 30.75
CA LEU A 51 -6.09 -3.33 30.11
C LEU A 51 -5.02 -2.34 30.56
N ASP A 52 -4.46 -1.62 29.59
CA ASP A 52 -3.53 -0.52 29.80
C ASP A 52 -3.95 0.73 29.00
N GLY A 53 -3.25 1.84 29.20
CA GLY A 53 -3.39 3.06 28.40
C GLY A 53 -4.80 3.66 28.42
N LYS A 54 -5.33 3.96 27.23
CA LYS A 54 -6.65 4.61 27.06
C LYS A 54 -7.80 3.69 27.50
N ALA A 55 -7.72 2.39 27.17
CA ALA A 55 -8.76 1.43 27.52
C ALA A 55 -8.88 1.24 29.04
N ARG A 56 -7.75 1.25 29.75
CA ARG A 56 -7.74 1.22 31.22
C ARG A 56 -8.37 2.47 31.83
N LYS A 57 -8.02 3.66 31.33
CA LYS A 57 -8.63 4.92 31.77
C LYS A 57 -10.13 4.96 31.52
N ILE A 58 -10.60 4.40 30.41
CA ILE A 58 -12.04 4.24 30.13
C ILE A 58 -12.65 3.29 31.15
N PHE A 59 -12.04 2.12 31.37
CA PHE A 59 -12.52 1.14 32.34
C PHE A 59 -12.65 1.73 33.74
N ASP A 60 -11.65 2.48 34.22
CA ASP A 60 -11.67 3.08 35.55
C ASP A 60 -12.78 4.15 35.71
N LYS A 61 -13.22 4.78 34.61
CA LYS A 61 -14.33 5.76 34.60
C LYS A 61 -15.73 5.14 34.53
N ILE A 62 -15.85 3.87 34.13
CA ILE A 62 -17.16 3.20 34.05
C ILE A 62 -17.69 2.95 35.47
N PRO A 63 -18.94 3.31 35.80
CA PRO A 63 -19.54 3.04 37.10
C PRO A 63 -19.60 1.55 37.44
N GLN A 64 -19.48 1.19 38.71
CA GLN A 64 -19.52 -0.22 39.14
C GLN A 64 -20.85 -0.90 38.79
N ALA A 65 -21.96 -0.14 38.77
CA ALA A 65 -23.28 -0.60 38.36
C ALA A 65 -23.35 -1.04 36.88
N GLU A 66 -22.41 -0.58 36.05
CA GLU A 66 -22.30 -0.97 34.64
C GLU A 66 -21.24 -2.07 34.41
N LYS A 67 -20.44 -2.39 35.44
CA LYS A 67 -19.44 -3.46 35.47
C LYS A 67 -19.99 -4.74 36.12
N THR A 68 -21.25 -5.08 35.84
CA THR A 68 -21.89 -6.26 36.44
C THR A 68 -21.55 -7.54 35.71
N THR A 69 -21.28 -7.44 34.40
CA THR A 69 -20.87 -8.57 33.57
C THR A 69 -19.69 -8.17 32.71
N LEU A 70 -18.86 -9.16 32.36
CA LEU A 70 -17.73 -8.97 31.47
C LEU A 70 -18.16 -8.34 30.14
N GLU A 71 -19.28 -8.79 29.58
CA GLU A 71 -19.79 -8.30 28.30
C GLU A 71 -20.19 -6.83 28.34
N ARG A 72 -20.85 -6.40 29.42
CA ARG A 72 -21.21 -4.98 29.59
C ARG A 72 -19.96 -4.10 29.70
N ALA A 73 -18.96 -4.55 30.46
CA ALA A 73 -17.70 -3.84 30.58
C ALA A 73 -16.99 -3.72 29.22
N ILE A 74 -16.87 -4.81 28.46
CA ILE A 74 -16.25 -4.81 27.12
C ILE A 74 -17.03 -3.89 26.17
N ASN A 75 -18.36 -3.98 26.14
CA ASN A 75 -19.18 -3.15 25.26
C ASN A 75 -19.05 -1.66 25.60
N LYS A 76 -19.02 -1.29 26.88
CA LYS A 76 -18.82 0.10 27.30
C LYS A 76 -17.44 0.62 26.92
N ILE A 77 -16.40 -0.20 27.03
CA ILE A 77 -15.07 0.19 26.56
C ILE A 77 -15.09 0.38 25.04
N LYS A 78 -15.73 -0.53 24.30
CA LYS A 78 -15.88 -0.43 22.84
C LYS A 78 -16.58 0.86 22.43
N GLU A 79 -17.72 1.19 23.03
CA GLU A 79 -18.48 2.43 22.78
C GLU A 79 -17.64 3.69 23.03
N ASN A 80 -16.85 3.70 24.10
CA ASN A 80 -16.01 4.85 24.46
C ASN A 80 -14.72 4.94 23.63
N LEU A 81 -14.25 3.83 23.05
CA LEU A 81 -13.18 3.86 22.06
C LEU A 81 -13.70 4.31 20.70
N ASP A 82 -14.97 4.03 20.38
CA ASP A 82 -15.62 4.34 19.11
C ASP A 82 -16.33 5.71 19.11
N THR A 83 -15.67 6.74 19.66
CA THR A 83 -16.24 8.08 19.65
C THR A 83 -16.26 8.67 18.25
N THR A 84 -17.30 9.45 17.93
CA THR A 84 -17.43 10.18 16.66
C THR A 84 -16.18 10.99 16.34
N GLN A 85 -15.55 11.58 17.36
CA GLN A 85 -14.28 12.29 17.24
C GLN A 85 -13.13 11.39 16.75
N ASN A 86 -13.01 10.15 17.26
CA ASN A 86 -12.00 9.21 16.77
C ASN A 86 -12.30 8.80 15.32
N ARG A 87 -13.57 8.56 14.98
CA ARG A 87 -13.97 8.29 13.58
C ARG A 87 -13.60 9.45 12.65
N GLU A 88 -13.91 10.69 13.03
CA GLU A 88 -13.52 11.89 12.26
C GLU A 88 -12.01 12.03 12.09
N LEU A 89 -11.23 11.75 13.15
CA LEU A 89 -9.77 11.75 13.06
C LEU A 89 -9.27 10.67 12.08
N ILE A 90 -9.87 9.48 12.10
CA ILE A 90 -9.53 8.41 11.16
C ILE A 90 -9.93 8.80 9.73
N PHE A 91 -11.08 9.41 9.50
CA PHE A 91 -11.46 9.93 8.17
C PHE A 91 -10.49 11.00 7.67
N LYS A 92 -10.06 11.91 8.55
CA LYS A 92 -9.03 12.90 8.23
C LYS A 92 -7.69 12.24 7.93
N ALA A 93 -7.28 11.24 8.72
CA ALA A 93 -6.06 10.48 8.47
C ALA A 93 -6.13 9.73 7.13
N LEU A 94 -7.27 9.12 6.81
CA LEU A 94 -7.51 8.40 5.56
C LEU A 94 -7.50 9.34 4.34
N SER A 95 -8.06 10.55 4.48
CA SER A 95 -8.12 11.50 3.37
C SER A 95 -6.72 11.98 2.95
N ILE A 96 -5.82 12.16 3.91
CA ILE A 96 -4.41 12.53 3.66
C ILE A 96 -3.50 11.32 3.44
N CYS A 97 -3.95 10.11 3.79
CA CYS A 97 -3.16 8.89 3.65
C CYS A 97 -2.75 8.67 2.19
N LYS A 98 -1.44 8.55 1.97
CA LYS A 98 -0.81 8.14 0.72
C LYS A 98 0.38 7.24 1.08
N GLN A 99 0.86 6.47 0.12
CA GLN A 99 2.15 5.80 0.22
C GLN A 99 3.25 6.86 0.33
N ASN A 100 4.09 6.76 1.36
CA ASN A 100 5.21 7.68 1.57
C ASN A 100 6.36 7.34 0.61
N GLU A 101 7.25 8.31 0.37
CA GLU A 101 8.48 8.06 -0.38
C GLU A 101 9.37 7.05 0.36
N GLY A 102 9.75 5.96 -0.32
CA GLY A 102 10.54 4.88 0.26
C GLY A 102 9.78 3.90 1.16
N GLU A 103 8.45 4.08 1.35
CA GLU A 103 7.62 3.09 2.05
C GLU A 103 7.25 1.96 1.10
N SER A 104 7.52 0.72 1.51
CA SER A 104 7.15 -0.45 0.72
C SER A 104 5.63 -0.61 0.60
N VAL A 105 5.19 -1.28 -0.46
CA VAL A 105 3.77 -1.60 -0.69
C VAL A 105 3.17 -2.35 0.51
N GLU A 106 3.89 -3.29 1.11
CA GLU A 106 3.43 -4.09 2.26
C GLU A 106 3.29 -3.25 3.53
N GLN A 107 4.24 -2.36 3.80
CA GLN A 107 4.15 -1.42 4.92
C GLN A 107 2.96 -0.47 4.76
N PHE A 108 2.76 0.04 3.55
CA PHE A 108 1.63 0.90 3.23
C PHE A 108 0.30 0.17 3.44
N ALA A 109 0.16 -1.06 2.93
CA ALA A 109 -1.02 -1.89 3.12
C ALA A 109 -1.31 -2.13 4.61
N SER A 110 -0.28 -2.52 5.37
CA SER A 110 -0.37 -2.78 6.82
C SER A 110 -0.88 -1.55 7.60
N ARG A 111 -0.56 -0.35 7.12
CA ARG A 111 -1.03 0.91 7.70
C ARG A 111 -2.44 1.29 7.25
N LEU A 112 -2.80 1.02 5.99
CA LEU A 112 -4.09 1.38 5.41
C LEU A 112 -5.25 0.50 5.88
N ILE A 113 -5.04 -0.82 5.94
CA ILE A 113 -6.06 -1.81 6.33
C ILE A 113 -6.77 -1.43 7.64
N PRO A 114 -6.07 -1.20 8.77
CA PRO A 114 -6.75 -0.88 10.03
C PRO A 114 -7.53 0.44 9.98
N MET A 115 -7.13 1.41 9.14
CA MET A 115 -7.89 2.65 8.96
C MET A 115 -9.20 2.41 8.21
N ILE A 116 -9.17 1.63 7.13
CA ILE A 116 -10.37 1.28 6.35
C ILE A 116 -11.33 0.43 7.18
N GLU A 117 -10.82 -0.60 7.86
CA GLU A 117 -11.61 -1.40 8.79
C GLU A 117 -12.31 -0.48 9.81
N ALA A 118 -11.60 0.53 10.36
CA ALA A 118 -12.16 1.40 11.39
C ALA A 118 -13.31 2.26 10.87
N THR A 119 -13.22 2.70 9.62
CA THR A 119 -14.31 3.45 8.95
C THR A 119 -15.47 2.58 8.50
N THR A 120 -15.25 1.27 8.34
CA THR A 120 -16.24 0.33 7.77
C THR A 120 -16.75 -0.69 8.77
N CYS A 121 -16.53 -0.47 10.07
CA CYS A 121 -16.90 -1.39 11.14
C CYS A 121 -18.40 -1.78 11.19
N ASP A 122 -19.27 -0.97 10.58
CA ASP A 122 -20.72 -1.19 10.48
C ASP A 122 -21.15 -1.86 9.16
N ASN A 123 -20.23 -2.06 8.20
CA ASN A 123 -20.53 -2.55 6.85
C ASN A 123 -20.20 -4.04 6.67
N LYS A 124 -20.96 -4.73 5.81
CA LYS A 124 -20.69 -6.13 5.41
C LYS A 124 -19.38 -6.25 4.64
N GLY A 125 -18.66 -7.37 4.82
CA GLY A 125 -17.28 -7.58 4.33
C GLY A 125 -17.00 -7.14 2.88
N ASN A 126 -17.90 -7.43 1.94
CA ASN A 126 -17.72 -7.07 0.53
C ASN A 126 -17.59 -5.55 0.29
N VAL A 127 -18.30 -4.72 1.06
CA VAL A 127 -18.23 -3.25 0.93
C VAL A 127 -16.92 -2.73 1.50
N SER A 128 -16.44 -3.34 2.59
CA SER A 128 -15.15 -3.01 3.18
C SER A 128 -13.99 -3.36 2.23
N GLU A 129 -14.07 -4.53 1.58
CA GLU A 129 -13.05 -4.97 0.63
C GLU A 129 -13.01 -4.11 -0.64
N GLU A 130 -14.15 -3.77 -1.23
CA GLU A 130 -14.20 -2.85 -2.38
C GLU A 130 -13.62 -1.48 -2.02
N MET A 131 -13.98 -0.95 -0.84
CA MET A 131 -13.45 0.31 -0.34
C MET A 131 -11.94 0.24 -0.12
N LEU A 132 -11.44 -0.88 0.41
CA LEU A 132 -10.02 -1.14 0.62
C LEU A 132 -9.27 -1.18 -0.72
N CYS A 133 -9.71 -2.00 -1.68
CA CYS A 133 -9.08 -2.10 -3.00
C CYS A 133 -9.04 -0.75 -3.71
N ARG A 134 -10.17 -0.03 -3.72
CA ARG A 134 -10.28 1.30 -4.35
C ARG A 134 -9.34 2.30 -3.68
N THR A 135 -9.40 2.40 -2.36
CA THR A 135 -8.58 3.37 -1.63
C THR A 135 -7.09 3.03 -1.75
N PHE A 136 -6.72 1.75 -1.65
CA PHE A 136 -5.35 1.30 -1.83
C PHE A 136 -4.79 1.75 -3.19
N LEU A 137 -5.49 1.43 -4.28
CA LEU A 137 -5.10 1.85 -5.63
C LEU A 137 -5.01 3.36 -5.78
N GLU A 138 -5.96 4.12 -5.24
CA GLU A 138 -5.99 5.60 -5.32
C GLU A 138 -4.83 6.26 -4.56
N LYS A 139 -4.32 5.61 -3.52
CA LYS A 139 -3.35 6.19 -2.57
C LYS A 139 -1.92 5.68 -2.75
N LEU A 140 -1.69 4.69 -3.62
CA LEU A 140 -0.34 4.29 -4.06
C LEU A 140 0.39 5.44 -4.76
N SER A 141 1.72 5.36 -4.80
CA SER A 141 2.53 6.28 -5.60
C SER A 141 2.15 6.20 -7.09
N PRO A 142 2.26 7.28 -7.88
CA PRO A 142 1.75 7.31 -9.26
C PRO A 142 2.30 6.21 -10.18
N ASN A 143 3.60 5.91 -10.07
CA ASN A 143 4.23 4.86 -10.88
C ASN A 143 3.71 3.47 -10.51
N LEU A 144 3.59 3.19 -9.20
CA LEU A 144 3.01 1.93 -8.71
C LEU A 144 1.54 1.82 -9.08
N GLN A 145 0.78 2.90 -8.94
CA GLN A 145 -0.64 2.94 -9.31
C GLN A 145 -0.84 2.58 -10.79
N PHE A 146 -0.02 3.13 -11.68
CA PHE A 146 -0.09 2.82 -13.10
C PHE A 146 0.20 1.34 -13.38
N LEU A 147 1.35 0.85 -12.92
CA LEU A 147 1.76 -0.54 -13.16
C LEU A 147 0.81 -1.55 -12.52
N THR A 148 0.36 -1.30 -11.29
CA THR A 148 -0.60 -2.16 -10.59
C THR A 148 -1.91 -2.24 -11.35
N ARG A 149 -2.41 -1.14 -11.93
CA ARG A 149 -3.60 -1.15 -12.79
C ARG A 149 -3.39 -1.96 -14.07
N THR A 150 -2.21 -1.87 -14.67
CA THR A 150 -1.86 -2.66 -15.86
C THR A 150 -1.85 -4.15 -15.55
N LEU A 151 -1.25 -4.57 -14.43
CA LEU A 151 -1.20 -5.97 -14.00
C LEU A 151 -2.57 -6.51 -13.58
N THR A 152 -3.38 -5.68 -12.93
CA THR A 152 -4.70 -6.09 -12.41
C THR A 152 -5.78 -6.17 -13.50
N GLY A 153 -5.66 -5.36 -14.55
CA GLY A 153 -6.63 -5.31 -15.65
C GLY A 153 -8.00 -4.75 -15.22
N PRO A 154 -9.05 -4.93 -16.05
CA PRO A 154 -10.37 -4.34 -15.81
C PRO A 154 -11.23 -5.10 -14.77
N ASN A 155 -10.78 -6.27 -14.30
CA ASN A 155 -11.56 -7.12 -13.40
C ASN A 155 -11.42 -6.69 -11.94
N ARG A 156 -12.52 -6.81 -11.18
CA ARG A 156 -12.49 -6.67 -9.72
C ARG A 156 -11.69 -7.82 -9.12
N THR A 157 -10.48 -7.53 -8.66
CA THR A 157 -9.67 -8.47 -7.89
C THR A 157 -9.94 -8.31 -6.39
N ASN A 158 -9.84 -9.42 -5.66
CA ASN A 158 -9.78 -9.39 -4.20
C ASN A 158 -8.53 -8.63 -3.74
N PHE A 159 -8.53 -8.20 -2.48
CA PHE A 159 -7.44 -7.38 -1.97
C PHE A 159 -6.08 -8.10 -2.03
N ASP A 160 -6.06 -9.41 -1.78
CA ASP A 160 -4.82 -10.21 -1.79
C ASP A 160 -4.14 -10.22 -3.16
N THR A 161 -4.91 -10.44 -4.23
CA THR A 161 -4.37 -10.42 -5.61
C THR A 161 -3.89 -9.02 -5.97
N LEU A 162 -4.61 -7.99 -5.55
CA LEU A 162 -4.22 -6.61 -5.78
C LEU A 162 -2.91 -6.25 -5.06
N LEU A 163 -2.74 -6.72 -3.83
CA LEU A 163 -1.52 -6.53 -3.04
C LEU A 163 -0.33 -7.23 -3.71
N LEU A 164 -0.51 -8.47 -4.16
CA LEU A 164 0.53 -9.21 -4.89
C LEU A 164 0.95 -8.50 -6.17
N ASN A 165 -0.02 -8.03 -6.97
CA ASN A 165 0.27 -7.26 -8.19
C ASN A 165 1.02 -5.96 -7.89
N ALA A 166 0.70 -5.30 -6.77
CA ALA A 166 1.38 -4.09 -6.36
C ALA A 166 2.82 -4.36 -5.89
N GLN A 167 3.06 -5.46 -5.17
CA GLN A 167 4.40 -5.93 -4.80
C GLN A 167 5.23 -6.31 -6.04
N GLU A 168 4.61 -6.96 -7.04
CA GLU A 168 5.27 -7.26 -8.31
C GLU A 168 5.64 -5.97 -9.06
N ALA A 169 4.73 -4.99 -9.12
CA ALA A 169 5.01 -3.68 -9.70
C ALA A 169 6.16 -2.94 -8.97
N GLU A 170 6.25 -3.09 -7.65
CA GLU A 170 7.35 -2.54 -6.84
C GLU A 170 8.70 -3.17 -7.24
N LEU A 171 8.74 -4.50 -7.38
CA LEU A 171 9.93 -5.21 -7.85
C LEU A 171 10.34 -4.77 -9.26
N MET A 172 9.39 -4.59 -10.18
CA MET A 172 9.67 -4.10 -11.54
C MET A 172 10.27 -2.68 -11.53
N LEU A 173 9.78 -1.80 -10.65
CA LEU A 173 10.33 -0.44 -10.51
C LEU A 173 11.72 -0.45 -9.88
N CYS A 174 11.95 -1.28 -8.86
CA CYS A 174 13.26 -1.46 -8.25
C CYS A 174 14.28 -2.05 -9.24
N ALA A 175 13.85 -3.00 -10.07
CA ALA A 175 14.68 -3.54 -11.15
C ALA A 175 15.03 -2.43 -12.15
N ASN A 176 14.06 -1.64 -12.60
CA ASN A 176 14.32 -0.54 -13.55
C ASN A 176 15.14 0.61 -12.96
N SER A 177 15.07 0.89 -11.65
CA SER A 177 15.94 1.90 -11.01
C SER A 177 17.39 1.43 -10.86
N ASN A 178 17.59 0.11 -10.68
CA ASN A 178 18.92 -0.50 -10.59
C ASN A 178 19.50 -0.85 -11.96
N THR A 179 18.66 -0.94 -13.00
CA THR A 179 19.10 -1.21 -14.35
C THR A 179 19.27 0.11 -15.09
N MET A 180 20.52 0.55 -15.22
CA MET A 180 20.97 1.31 -16.38
C MET A 180 20.62 0.53 -17.66
N LEU A 181 19.39 0.67 -18.17
CA LEU A 181 18.98 0.26 -19.51
C LEU A 181 19.06 1.52 -20.38
N SER A 182 20.04 1.74 -21.26
CA SER A 182 20.60 0.85 -22.29
C SER A 182 19.52 -0.03 -22.94
N PRO A 183 19.00 0.33 -24.12
CA PRO A 183 17.91 -0.40 -24.74
C PRO A 183 18.43 -1.69 -25.38
N LEU A 184 18.12 -2.83 -24.78
CA LEU A 184 18.09 -4.10 -25.52
C LEU A 184 16.76 -4.83 -25.26
N CYS A 185 15.80 -4.55 -26.14
CA CYS A 185 14.83 -5.53 -26.58
C CYS A 185 14.90 -5.62 -28.12
N LEU A 186 16.04 -6.12 -28.63
CA LEU A 186 16.09 -6.80 -29.92
C LEU A 186 15.57 -8.22 -29.69
N ILE A 187 14.26 -8.41 -29.86
CA ILE A 187 13.69 -9.75 -29.97
C ILE A 187 13.98 -10.26 -31.38
N ASN A 188 14.91 -11.23 -31.43
CA ASN A 188 15.08 -12.31 -32.41
C ASN A 188 14.34 -12.20 -33.75
N ALA A 189 15.13 -11.98 -34.81
CA ALA A 189 14.94 -12.70 -36.06
C ALA A 189 16.09 -13.71 -36.18
N GLN A 190 15.77 -15.00 -36.16
CA GLN A 190 16.70 -16.06 -36.53
C GLN A 190 17.16 -15.82 -37.97
N SER A 191 18.48 -15.74 -38.19
CA SER A 191 19.24 -16.66 -39.05
C SER A 191 20.55 -16.04 -39.56
N THR A 192 21.59 -16.89 -39.56
CA THR A 192 22.90 -16.77 -40.25
C THR A 192 23.93 -15.85 -39.59
N SER A 193 24.88 -16.39 -38.83
CA SER A 193 26.17 -16.95 -39.29
C SER A 193 27.20 -15.87 -39.64
N LEU A 194 28.13 -15.58 -38.72
CA LEU A 194 29.58 -15.78 -38.91
C LEU A 194 30.40 -15.25 -37.72
N LYS A 195 31.42 -16.05 -37.40
CA LYS A 195 32.48 -15.98 -36.39
C LYS A 195 33.18 -14.62 -36.26
N ALA A 196 33.63 -14.26 -35.05
CA ALA A 196 35.05 -14.22 -34.66
C ALA A 196 35.25 -13.71 -33.22
N ASN A 197 36.11 -14.42 -32.47
CA ASN A 197 36.69 -14.01 -31.19
C ASN A 197 37.62 -12.81 -31.36
N THR A 198 37.76 -11.98 -30.32
CA THR A 198 39.02 -11.75 -29.58
C THR A 198 38.78 -10.92 -28.33
N ASN A 199 39.47 -11.31 -27.26
CA ASN A 199 39.63 -10.58 -26.01
C ASN A 199 40.36 -9.24 -26.25
N ASP A 200 40.11 -8.22 -25.45
CA ASP A 200 41.20 -7.49 -24.77
C ASP A 200 40.69 -6.53 -23.68
N GLU A 201 41.50 -6.47 -22.64
CA GLU A 201 41.38 -5.76 -21.39
C GLU A 201 41.66 -4.25 -21.49
N SER A 202 41.06 -3.51 -20.56
CA SER A 202 41.58 -2.30 -19.89
C SER A 202 42.02 -1.09 -20.73
N ASN A 203 41.32 0.04 -20.58
CA ASN A 203 41.97 1.25 -20.03
C ASN A 203 40.94 2.30 -19.58
N GLU A 204 41.06 2.72 -18.33
CA GLU A 204 40.47 3.95 -17.80
C GLU A 204 41.12 5.15 -18.47
N ASN A 205 40.33 6.15 -18.88
CA ASN A 205 40.71 7.55 -18.67
C ASN A 205 39.59 8.56 -18.96
N SER A 206 39.32 9.35 -17.91
CA SER A 206 39.11 10.81 -17.95
C SER A 206 37.76 11.38 -18.42
N CYS A 207 36.98 11.80 -17.41
CA CYS A 207 36.56 13.19 -17.17
C CYS A 207 35.79 13.96 -18.28
N ASN A 208 34.53 14.31 -18.03
CA ASN A 208 34.16 15.68 -17.65
C ASN A 208 32.64 15.90 -17.50
N LYS A 209 32.32 16.83 -16.60
CA LYS A 209 31.03 17.45 -16.26
C LYS A 209 30.20 17.89 -17.49
N THR A 210 28.86 17.83 -17.38
CA THR A 210 27.91 18.97 -17.44
C THR A 210 26.48 18.41 -17.50
N LEU A 211 25.59 18.72 -16.54
CA LEU A 211 24.76 19.93 -16.45
C LEU A 211 23.86 20.17 -17.69
N TRP A 212 22.74 19.46 -17.79
CA TRP A 212 21.60 19.80 -18.67
C TRP A 212 20.34 19.57 -17.84
N GLY A 213 19.54 20.55 -17.42
CA GLY A 213 19.18 21.79 -18.11
C GLY A 213 17.82 21.60 -18.78
N SER A 214 16.75 21.50 -17.97
CA SER A 214 15.37 21.45 -18.43
C SER A 214 15.02 22.70 -19.25
N ARG A 215 15.05 22.61 -20.59
CA ARG A 215 14.45 23.63 -21.45
C ARG A 215 12.97 23.32 -21.66
N LYS A 216 12.12 24.12 -20.99
CA LYS A 216 10.72 24.30 -21.36
C LYS A 216 10.66 24.82 -22.81
N LEU A 217 10.22 23.98 -23.75
CA LEU A 217 9.81 24.44 -25.08
C LEU A 217 8.36 24.91 -25.02
N LYS A 218 8.15 26.15 -25.49
CA LYS A 218 6.87 26.85 -25.57
C LYS A 218 5.86 26.04 -26.40
N GLY A 219 4.59 26.13 -26.02
CA GLY A 219 3.50 25.38 -26.62
C GLY A 219 3.36 25.63 -28.12
N GLU A 220 3.70 24.62 -28.91
CA GLU A 220 3.27 24.47 -30.28
C GLU A 220 2.22 23.36 -30.32
N THR A 221 1.05 23.68 -30.86
CA THR A 221 -0.08 22.76 -31.00
C THR A 221 0.35 21.57 -31.85
N ILE A 222 0.33 20.37 -31.26
CA ILE A 222 0.72 19.14 -31.95
C ILE A 222 -0.34 18.82 -33.01
N LYS A 223 0.00 18.96 -34.30
CA LYS A 223 -0.86 18.52 -35.41
C LYS A 223 -0.90 16.99 -35.45
N GLN A 224 -2.09 16.40 -35.54
CA GLN A 224 -2.29 14.94 -35.60
C GLN A 224 -3.30 14.58 -36.70
N TYR A 225 -3.06 13.47 -37.41
CA TYR A 225 -4.01 12.82 -38.33
C TYR A 225 -4.06 11.32 -38.03
N ASN A 226 -5.24 10.77 -37.80
CA ASN A 226 -5.45 9.37 -37.40
C ASN A 226 -4.50 8.91 -36.27
N ASN A 227 -4.43 9.68 -35.18
CA ASN A 227 -3.57 9.44 -34.01
C ASN A 227 -2.06 9.36 -34.30
N LYS A 228 -1.60 9.79 -35.47
CA LYS A 228 -0.17 9.89 -35.81
C LYS A 228 0.25 11.36 -35.82
N PRO A 229 1.43 11.70 -35.27
CA PRO A 229 1.93 13.08 -35.28
C PRO A 229 2.26 13.52 -36.71
N ILE A 230 1.93 14.76 -37.04
CA ILE A 230 2.32 15.43 -38.28
C ILE A 230 3.51 16.35 -37.96
N CYS A 231 4.55 16.26 -38.77
CA CYS A 231 5.72 17.12 -38.63
C CYS A 231 5.37 18.58 -38.98
N ASN A 232 5.55 19.51 -38.05
CA ASN A 232 5.24 20.94 -38.27
C ASN A 232 6.12 21.61 -39.33
N TYR A 233 7.28 21.04 -39.67
CA TYR A 233 8.21 21.58 -40.67
C TYR A 233 7.97 21.03 -42.09
N CYS A 234 7.64 19.74 -42.24
CA CYS A 234 7.49 19.13 -43.58
C CYS A 234 6.09 18.59 -43.89
N ASP A 235 5.13 18.76 -42.97
CA ASP A 235 3.74 18.31 -43.03
C ASP A 235 3.55 16.81 -43.34
N LYS A 236 4.61 15.98 -43.18
CA LYS A 236 4.52 14.53 -43.31
C LYS A 236 4.10 13.87 -41.99
N VAL A 237 3.28 12.82 -42.11
CA VAL A 237 2.83 12.00 -40.98
C VAL A 237 3.95 11.07 -40.51
N GLY A 238 4.11 10.90 -39.19
CA GLY A 238 4.92 9.86 -38.57
C GLY A 238 6.15 10.33 -37.77
N HIS A 239 6.43 11.63 -37.69
CA HIS A 239 7.53 12.17 -36.89
C HIS A 239 7.24 13.61 -36.41
N PHE A 240 7.94 14.04 -35.35
CA PHE A 240 7.90 15.41 -34.86
C PHE A 240 8.94 16.29 -35.56
N GLU A 241 8.78 17.61 -35.47
CA GLU A 241 9.67 18.59 -36.11
C GLU A 241 11.15 18.40 -35.75
N ILE A 242 11.41 18.09 -34.48
CA ILE A 242 12.76 17.86 -33.95
C ILE A 242 13.47 16.66 -34.61
N ASN A 243 12.69 15.72 -35.16
CA ASN A 243 13.17 14.51 -35.83
C ASN A 243 13.03 14.63 -37.37
N CYS A 244 12.85 15.83 -37.90
CA CYS A 244 12.68 16.05 -39.33
C CYS A 244 14.02 16.02 -40.06
N ARG A 245 14.25 14.96 -40.86
CA ARG A 245 15.47 14.81 -41.67
C ARG A 245 15.72 15.97 -42.65
N LYS A 246 14.65 16.59 -43.17
CA LYS A 246 14.79 17.77 -44.04
C LYS A 246 15.32 18.99 -43.30
N ARG A 247 14.97 19.14 -42.02
CA ARG A 247 15.40 20.25 -41.18
C ARG A 247 16.85 20.08 -40.76
N GLN A 248 17.23 18.86 -40.37
CA GLN A 248 18.62 18.53 -40.01
C GLN A 248 19.60 18.80 -41.15
N ASN A 249 19.20 18.51 -42.40
CA ASN A 249 20.03 18.79 -43.58
C ASN A 249 20.14 20.28 -43.96
N GLN A 250 19.41 21.20 -43.32
CA GLN A 250 19.53 22.65 -43.54
C GLN A 250 20.31 23.36 -42.43
N GLU A 251 20.56 22.67 -41.31
CA GLU A 251 21.31 23.18 -40.17
C GLU A 251 22.81 22.75 -40.23
N GLU A 252 23.21 22.00 -41.27
CA GLU A 252 24.60 21.69 -41.68
C GLU A 252 25.05 22.58 -42.85
#